data_AF-A0A3G2USD7-F1
#
_entry.id   AF-A0A3G2USD7-F1
#
_cell.length_a   1.000
_cell.length_b   1.000
_cell.length_c   1.000
_cell.angle_alpha   90.00
_cell.angle_beta   90.00
_cell.angle_gamma   90.00
#
_symmetry.space_group_name_H-M   'P 1'
#
loop_
_entity.id
_entity.type
_entity.pdbx_description
1 polymer ?
#
loop_
_entity_poly.entity_id
_entity_poly.type
_entity_poly.pdbx_seq_one_letter_code
_entity_poly.pdbx_strand_id
1 'polypeptide(L)'
;MIEIAEKWNPLEVDTPTAIRLQDPTPEIVKIIRLLCGTACLIRRVNGMEDVLVELDTNFINPSHQHSADNLTDILDYFFDERPDDAEILQIFQAISTYNRKFYVDIRNEISYCLFALSSDRATEAFLFLYRVLERLSSACPLIYISRERDFRTAHSFLAGIFTENKTPGELALLQSFIKNYADSEEMFRENSIDFAIEDLASEPSQEMIRQWKNVIRKEVPHLIIDEDLGVITCKFKDAVSLIVTIRNRCYHNKSAHVNFNLTKIGGSEPLFKMVMPKLMYWFSYLFIDFAKWQITAAQR
;
A
#
# COMPACT_ATOMS: atom_id res chain seq x y z
N MET A 1 -11.33 2.30 19.21
CA MET A 1 -11.39 2.43 17.74
C MET A 1 -10.35 3.46 17.36
N ILE A 2 -9.48 3.18 16.39
CA ILE A 2 -8.59 4.23 15.85
C ILE A 2 -9.43 5.06 14.89
N GLU A 3 -9.46 6.36 15.12
CA GLU A 3 -10.11 7.33 14.25
C GLU A 3 -9.03 8.17 13.54
N ILE A 4 -9.40 8.83 12.45
CA ILE A 4 -8.50 9.67 11.67
C ILE A 4 -8.91 11.12 11.90
N ALA A 5 -7.96 11.96 12.25
CA ALA A 5 -8.11 13.40 12.32
C ALA A 5 -7.21 14.08 11.28
N GLU A 6 -7.57 15.28 10.86
CA GLU A 6 -6.73 16.07 9.96
C GLU A 6 -5.68 16.89 10.72
N LYS A 7 -4.53 17.16 10.09
CA LYS A 7 -3.52 18.07 10.65
C LYS A 7 -3.94 19.54 10.60
N TRP A 8 -4.84 19.91 9.68
CA TRP A 8 -5.34 21.28 9.51
C TRP A 8 -6.67 21.31 8.71
N ASN A 9 -7.58 22.25 9.05
CA ASN A 9 -8.87 22.46 8.38
C ASN A 9 -8.88 23.76 7.57
N PRO A 10 -8.97 23.74 6.24
CA PRO A 10 -9.14 24.97 5.46
C PRO A 10 -10.48 25.68 5.72
N LEU A 11 -11.47 25.02 6.33
CA LEU A 11 -12.78 25.58 6.61
C LEU A 11 -12.90 26.25 8.00
N GLU A 12 -11.90 26.10 8.88
CA GLU A 12 -11.92 26.69 10.22
C GLU A 12 -10.56 27.31 10.56
N VAL A 13 -10.51 28.64 10.46
CA VAL A 13 -9.36 29.46 10.84
C VAL A 13 -9.27 29.51 12.37
N ASP A 14 -8.07 29.29 12.91
CA ASP A 14 -7.68 29.41 14.33
C ASP A 14 -8.11 28.28 15.28
N THR A 15 -7.54 27.09 15.09
CA THR A 15 -6.90 26.21 16.10
C THR A 15 -6.63 24.83 15.48
N PRO A 16 -5.66 24.03 15.95
CA PRO A 16 -5.61 22.61 15.64
C PRO A 16 -6.77 21.92 16.37
N THR A 17 -7.99 22.12 15.88
CA THR A 17 -9.17 21.38 16.29
C THR A 17 -9.21 20.11 15.45
N ALA A 18 -9.31 18.96 16.11
CA ALA A 18 -9.43 17.69 15.41
C ALA A 18 -10.66 17.73 14.51
N ILE A 19 -10.43 17.72 13.20
CA ILE A 19 -11.50 17.49 12.25
C ILE A 19 -12.01 16.09 12.50
N ARG A 20 -13.21 16.03 13.06
CA ARG A 20 -14.08 14.89 12.86
C ARG A 20 -14.25 14.77 11.37
N LEU A 21 -13.96 13.59 10.81
CA LEU A 21 -14.50 13.20 9.50
C LEU A 21 -16.03 13.09 9.60
N GLN A 22 -16.71 14.21 9.85
CA GLN A 22 -18.11 14.38 9.52
C GLN A 22 -18.16 14.52 8.00
N ASP A 23 -19.08 13.79 7.38
CA ASP A 23 -19.39 13.81 5.95
C ASP A 23 -19.18 15.19 5.31
N PRO A 24 -18.53 15.27 4.12
CA PRO A 24 -18.65 14.28 3.05
C PRO A 24 -17.33 13.76 2.43
N THR A 25 -16.16 13.89 3.09
CA THR A 25 -14.90 13.42 2.47
C THR A 25 -14.96 11.91 2.19
N PRO A 26 -14.74 11.46 0.94
CA PRO A 26 -14.81 10.06 0.59
C PRO A 26 -13.75 9.21 1.29
N GLU A 27 -14.08 7.96 1.57
CA GLU A 27 -13.16 7.02 2.25
C GLU A 27 -11.88 6.78 1.44
N ILE A 28 -11.99 6.78 0.11
CA ILE A 28 -10.84 6.65 -0.81
C ILE A 28 -9.84 7.81 -0.65
N VAL A 29 -10.35 9.04 -0.48
CA VAL A 29 -9.53 10.24 -0.26
C VAL A 29 -8.84 10.13 1.10
N LYS A 30 -9.54 9.69 2.15
CA LYS A 30 -8.96 9.51 3.50
C LYS A 30 -7.79 8.52 3.50
N ILE A 31 -7.87 7.44 2.72
CA ILE A 31 -6.77 6.47 2.61
C ILE A 31 -5.54 7.15 2.01
N ILE A 32 -5.71 7.94 0.95
CA ILE A 32 -4.61 8.66 0.33
C ILE A 32 -3.96 9.63 1.31
N ARG A 33 -4.78 10.34 2.11
CA ARG A 33 -4.28 11.22 3.18
C ARG A 33 -3.41 10.50 4.20
N LEU A 34 -3.79 9.28 4.58
CA LEU A 34 -2.97 8.43 5.45
C LEU A 34 -1.64 8.08 4.78
N LEU A 35 -1.65 7.76 3.48
CA LEU A 35 -0.46 7.33 2.74
C LEU A 35 0.52 8.48 2.42
N CYS A 36 0.04 9.72 2.28
CA CYS A 36 0.91 10.89 2.10
C CYS A 36 1.31 11.58 3.41
N GLY A 37 0.87 11.11 4.56
CA GLY A 37 1.28 11.69 5.85
C GLY A 37 0.60 13.02 6.18
N THR A 38 -0.65 13.21 5.74
CA THR A 38 -1.40 14.46 5.90
C THR A 38 -2.57 14.36 6.88
N ALA A 39 -2.57 13.27 7.64
CA ALA A 39 -3.56 12.93 8.64
C ALA A 39 -2.88 12.47 9.94
N CYS A 40 -3.65 12.45 11.01
CA CYS A 40 -3.26 11.92 12.31
C CYS A 40 -4.17 10.75 12.68
N LEU A 41 -3.61 9.80 13.43
CA LEU A 41 -4.38 8.74 14.07
C LEU A 41 -4.71 9.18 15.48
N ILE A 42 -5.99 9.13 15.85
CA ILE A 42 -6.47 9.52 17.16
C ILE A 42 -7.25 8.38 17.82
N ARG A 43 -7.34 8.41 19.15
CA ARG A 43 -8.19 7.53 19.94
C ARG A 43 -9.18 8.39 20.71
N ARG A 44 -10.47 8.10 20.57
CA ARG A 44 -11.50 8.70 21.42
C ARG A 44 -11.87 7.77 22.57
N VAL A 45 -11.78 8.26 23.80
CA VAL A 45 -12.25 7.57 25.02
C VAL A 45 -13.05 8.56 25.86
N ASN A 46 -14.30 8.21 26.19
CA ASN A 46 -15.19 9.05 27.01
C ASN A 46 -15.34 10.51 26.52
N GLY A 47 -15.31 10.72 25.20
CA GLY A 47 -15.42 12.05 24.58
C GLY A 47 -14.11 12.86 24.56
N MET A 48 -13.03 12.37 25.18
CA MET A 48 -11.69 12.93 25.06
C MET A 48 -10.94 12.29 23.89
N GLU A 49 -10.12 13.09 23.20
CA GLU A 49 -9.34 12.68 22.05
C GLU A 49 -7.86 12.71 22.37
N ASP A 50 -7.21 11.57 22.19
CA ASP A 50 -5.76 11.43 22.32
C ASP A 50 -5.17 11.19 20.94
N VAL A 51 -4.25 12.05 20.51
CA VAL A 51 -3.44 11.80 19.31
C VAL A 51 -2.56 10.60 19.59
N LEU A 52 -2.76 9.53 18.81
CA LEU A 52 -1.94 8.32 18.88
C LEU A 52 -0.66 8.50 18.08
N VAL A 53 -0.78 9.05 16.86
CA VAL A 53 0.32 9.18 15.90
C VAL A 53 0.08 10.38 15.00
N GLU A 54 1.09 11.23 14.88
CA GLU A 54 1.18 12.19 13.78
C GLU A 54 1.89 11.51 12.62
N LEU A 55 1.23 11.39 11.47
CA LEU A 55 1.85 10.80 10.28
C LEU A 55 2.59 11.91 9.54
N ASP A 56 3.88 11.75 9.28
CA ASP A 56 4.73 12.74 8.60
C ASP A 56 5.44 12.17 7.36
N THR A 57 5.29 10.86 7.14
CA THR A 57 5.93 10.14 6.05
C THR A 57 5.02 10.12 4.83
N ASN A 58 5.53 10.64 3.71
CA ASN A 58 4.86 10.56 2.43
C ASN A 58 5.30 9.29 1.66
N PHE A 59 4.49 8.24 1.71
CA PHE A 59 4.77 7.00 0.97
C PHE A 59 4.45 7.12 -0.52
N ILE A 60 3.75 8.17 -0.96
CA ILE A 60 3.48 8.43 -2.37
C ILE A 60 4.69 9.08 -3.04
N ASN A 61 5.24 10.11 -2.40
CA ASN A 61 6.42 10.80 -2.87
C ASN A 61 7.40 10.96 -1.70
N PRO A 62 8.24 9.95 -1.42
CA PRO A 62 9.19 9.99 -0.29
C PRO A 62 10.19 11.15 -0.33
N SER A 63 10.40 11.75 -1.51
CA SER A 63 11.28 12.92 -1.70
C SER A 63 10.60 14.25 -1.38
N HIS A 64 9.28 14.24 -1.12
CA HIS A 64 8.51 15.45 -0.87
C HIS A 64 7.82 15.37 0.49
N GLN A 65 8.22 16.28 1.39
CA GLN A 65 7.54 16.49 2.66
C GLN A 65 6.45 17.54 2.48
N HIS A 66 5.22 17.20 2.84
CA HIS A 66 4.11 18.14 2.75
C HIS A 66 4.09 19.08 3.96
N SER A 67 3.83 20.37 3.71
CA SER A 67 3.52 21.36 4.75
C SER A 67 2.04 21.28 5.13
N ALA A 68 1.66 21.71 6.33
CA ALA A 68 0.33 21.51 6.93
C ALA A 68 -0.92 21.81 6.06
N ASP A 69 -0.83 22.63 5.00
CA ASP A 69 -1.90 23.00 4.04
C ASP A 69 -2.21 21.91 2.98
N ASN A 70 -2.28 20.66 3.45
CA ASN A 70 -2.05 19.43 2.69
C ASN A 70 -3.12 19.01 1.66
N LEU A 71 -4.34 19.56 1.68
CA LEU A 71 -5.39 19.04 0.79
C LEU A 71 -5.07 19.34 -0.68
N THR A 72 -4.48 20.50 -0.96
CA THR A 72 -4.09 20.91 -2.31
C THR A 72 -3.09 19.94 -2.92
N ASP A 73 -2.03 19.60 -2.19
CA ASP A 73 -0.99 18.69 -2.68
C ASP A 73 -1.50 17.27 -2.96
N ILE A 74 -2.60 16.89 -2.31
CA ILE A 74 -3.21 15.57 -2.49
C ILE A 74 -4.08 15.54 -3.74
N LEU A 75 -4.67 16.67 -4.14
CA LEU A 75 -5.46 16.77 -5.36
C LEU A 75 -4.60 16.53 -6.59
N ASP A 76 -3.33 16.92 -6.56
CA ASP A 76 -2.36 16.65 -7.64
C ASP A 76 -2.09 15.15 -7.83
N TYR A 77 -2.36 14.31 -6.81
CA TYR A 77 -2.33 12.85 -6.97
C TYR A 77 -3.58 12.29 -7.62
N PHE A 78 -4.64 13.07 -7.81
CA PHE A 78 -5.90 12.61 -8.40
C PHE A 78 -6.15 13.16 -9.79
N PHE A 79 -5.74 14.41 -10.02
CA PHE A 79 -6.11 15.16 -11.20
C PHE A 79 -4.86 15.63 -11.94
N ASP A 80 -4.80 15.34 -13.24
CA ASP A 80 -3.74 15.85 -14.09
C ASP A 80 -3.97 17.35 -14.39
N GLU A 81 -5.25 17.76 -14.48
CA GLU A 81 -5.69 19.16 -14.52
C GLU A 81 -6.62 19.41 -13.35
N ARG A 82 -6.26 20.38 -12.47
CA ARG A 82 -7.00 20.64 -11.23
C ARG A 82 -8.40 21.19 -11.53
N PRO A 83 -9.48 20.50 -11.10
CA PRO A 83 -10.84 21.04 -11.15
C PRO A 83 -11.02 22.19 -10.17
N ASP A 84 -12.05 23.02 -10.37
CA ASP A 84 -12.40 24.03 -9.38
C ASP A 84 -12.98 23.40 -8.10
N ASP A 85 -13.03 24.19 -7.01
CA ASP A 85 -13.46 23.68 -5.71
C ASP A 85 -14.93 23.18 -5.71
N ALA A 86 -15.78 23.74 -6.56
CA ALA A 86 -17.17 23.31 -6.68
C ALA A 86 -17.28 21.96 -7.40
N GLU A 87 -16.47 21.75 -8.44
CA GLU A 87 -16.36 20.48 -9.15
C GLU A 87 -15.76 19.40 -8.25
N ILE A 88 -14.70 19.71 -7.48
CA ILE A 88 -14.12 18.79 -6.49
C ILE A 88 -15.19 18.33 -5.49
N LEU A 89 -15.98 19.26 -4.97
CA LEU A 89 -17.05 18.93 -4.02
C LEU A 89 -18.10 18.00 -4.66
N GLN A 90 -18.50 18.25 -5.91
CA GLN A 90 -19.44 17.39 -6.63
C GLN A 90 -18.88 15.98 -6.84
N ILE A 91 -17.62 15.88 -7.28
CA ILE A 91 -16.92 14.60 -7.44
C ILE A 91 -16.86 13.85 -6.11
N PHE A 92 -16.47 14.53 -5.03
CA PHE A 92 -16.38 13.93 -3.70
C PHE A 92 -17.76 13.47 -3.19
N GLN A 93 -18.80 14.26 -3.38
CA GLN A 93 -20.16 13.85 -3.03
C GLN A 93 -20.60 12.62 -3.82
N ALA A 94 -20.32 12.57 -5.13
CA ALA A 94 -20.67 11.44 -5.99
C ALA A 94 -19.99 10.14 -5.53
N ILE A 95 -18.69 10.17 -5.21
CA ILE A 95 -17.92 8.97 -4.83
C ILE A 95 -18.00 8.63 -3.34
N SER A 96 -18.57 9.50 -2.50
CA SER A 96 -18.67 9.31 -1.04
C SER A 96 -19.33 7.98 -0.64
N THR A 97 -20.25 7.49 -1.48
CA THR A 97 -20.99 6.24 -1.26
C THR A 97 -20.40 5.04 -1.99
N TYR A 98 -19.50 5.27 -2.95
CA TYR A 98 -18.98 4.21 -3.83
C TYR A 98 -18.11 3.26 -3.04
N ASN A 99 -18.50 1.97 -3.03
CA ASN A 99 -17.79 0.91 -2.31
C ASN A 99 -17.42 1.30 -0.86
N ARG A 100 -18.24 2.14 -0.21
CA ARG A 100 -17.89 2.78 1.07
C ARG A 100 -17.43 1.78 2.13
N LYS A 101 -18.16 0.67 2.28
CA LYS A 101 -17.80 -0.38 3.24
C LYS A 101 -16.42 -0.98 2.96
N PHE A 102 -16.12 -1.25 1.69
CA PHE A 102 -14.82 -1.76 1.27
C PHE A 102 -13.71 -0.77 1.64
N TYR A 103 -13.87 0.51 1.31
CA TYR A 103 -12.86 1.52 1.65
C TYR A 103 -12.73 1.78 3.15
N VAL A 104 -13.82 1.71 3.92
CA VAL A 104 -13.74 1.75 5.40
C VAL A 104 -12.86 0.62 5.92
N ASP A 105 -13.03 -0.60 5.39
CA ASP A 105 -12.23 -1.76 5.82
C ASP A 105 -10.75 -1.59 5.46
N ILE A 106 -10.44 -1.15 4.24
CA ILE A 106 -9.06 -0.86 3.80
C ILE A 106 -8.44 0.23 4.66
N ARG A 107 -9.15 1.34 4.86
CA ARG A 107 -8.72 2.47 5.68
C ARG A 107 -8.38 2.04 7.10
N ASN A 108 -9.24 1.26 7.74
CA ASN A 108 -9.00 0.79 9.10
C ASN A 108 -7.73 -0.07 9.19
N GLU A 109 -7.52 -1.00 8.25
CA GLU A 109 -6.30 -1.83 8.24
C GLU A 109 -5.05 -0.99 7.96
N ILE A 110 -5.12 0.01 7.08
CA ILE A 110 -4.01 0.96 6.86
C ILE A 110 -3.74 1.81 8.10
N SER A 111 -4.76 2.30 8.80
CA SER A 111 -4.58 3.02 10.08
C SER A 111 -3.83 2.14 11.09
N TYR A 112 -4.21 0.87 11.23
CA TYR A 112 -3.49 -0.04 12.12
C TYR A 112 -2.07 -0.36 11.63
N CYS A 113 -1.87 -0.50 10.32
CA CYS A 113 -0.54 -0.68 9.72
C CYS A 113 0.40 0.47 10.08
N LEU A 114 -0.06 1.71 9.88
CA LEU A 114 0.70 2.92 10.16
C LEU A 114 0.95 3.10 11.66
N PHE A 115 -0.05 2.80 12.50
CA PHE A 115 0.12 2.79 13.96
C PHE A 115 1.17 1.76 14.42
N ALA A 116 1.18 0.56 13.83
CA ALA A 116 2.18 -0.45 14.14
C ALA A 116 3.58 -0.01 13.69
N LEU A 117 3.69 0.56 12.48
CA LEU A 117 4.96 1.02 11.93
C LEU A 117 5.56 2.18 12.76
N SER A 118 4.73 3.16 13.16
CA SER A 118 5.18 4.27 14.02
C SER A 118 5.54 3.84 15.44
N SER A 119 5.06 2.67 15.86
CA SER A 119 5.36 2.07 17.17
C SER A 119 6.51 1.04 17.09
N ASP A 120 7.29 1.03 16.01
CA ASP A 120 8.41 0.11 15.82
C ASP A 120 8.01 -1.39 15.86
N ARG A 121 6.80 -1.68 15.35
CA ARG A 121 6.21 -3.04 15.22
C ARG A 121 6.01 -3.39 13.75
N ALA A 122 7.07 -3.42 12.98
CA ALA A 122 7.07 -3.68 11.54
C ALA A 122 6.53 -5.07 11.17
N THR A 123 6.78 -6.10 12.01
CA THR A 123 6.16 -7.42 11.84
C THR A 123 4.63 -7.33 11.83
N GLU A 124 4.07 -6.58 12.78
CA GLU A 124 2.62 -6.42 12.90
C GLU A 124 2.06 -5.56 11.76
N ALA A 125 2.78 -4.48 11.39
CA ALA A 125 2.46 -3.63 10.24
C ALA A 125 2.36 -4.46 8.94
N PHE A 126 3.29 -5.40 8.73
CA PHE A 126 3.25 -6.32 7.59
C PHE A 126 1.96 -7.15 7.54
N LEU A 127 1.47 -7.64 8.68
CA LEU A 127 0.22 -8.40 8.72
C LEU A 127 -0.98 -7.54 8.32
N PHE A 128 -1.03 -6.28 8.75
CA PHE A 128 -2.07 -5.33 8.35
C PHE A 128 -2.02 -5.06 6.83
N LEU A 129 -0.84 -4.75 6.29
CA LEU A 129 -0.65 -4.53 4.86
C LEU A 129 -1.02 -5.78 4.03
N TYR A 130 -0.61 -6.96 4.47
CA TYR A 130 -0.95 -8.21 3.80
C TYR A 130 -2.47 -8.44 3.73
N ARG A 131 -3.21 -8.16 4.82
CA ARG A 131 -4.69 -8.23 4.83
C ARG A 131 -5.36 -7.19 3.93
N VAL A 132 -4.74 -6.03 3.72
CA VAL A 132 -5.19 -5.04 2.73
C VAL A 132 -5.04 -5.60 1.32
N LEU A 133 -3.90 -6.24 1.02
CA LEU A 133 -3.64 -6.85 -0.28
C LEU A 133 -4.57 -8.03 -0.58
N GLU A 134 -4.89 -8.86 0.42
CA GLU A 134 -5.91 -9.92 0.26
C GLU A 134 -7.26 -9.33 -0.14
N ARG A 135 -7.71 -8.26 0.51
CA ARG A 135 -8.97 -7.59 0.14
C ARG A 135 -8.91 -6.99 -1.26
N LEU A 136 -7.82 -6.29 -1.60
CA LEU A 136 -7.62 -5.69 -2.92
C LEU A 136 -7.53 -6.74 -4.03
N SER A 137 -7.03 -7.93 -3.74
CA SER A 137 -6.90 -8.99 -4.74
C SER A 137 -8.20 -9.35 -5.44
N SER A 138 -9.32 -9.26 -4.71
CA SER A 138 -10.66 -9.49 -5.24
C SER A 138 -11.24 -8.26 -5.95
N ALA A 139 -10.90 -7.06 -5.49
CA ALA A 139 -11.50 -5.81 -5.95
C ALA A 139 -10.78 -5.23 -7.19
N CYS A 140 -9.45 -5.28 -7.22
CA CYS A 140 -8.63 -4.63 -8.25
C CYS A 140 -8.97 -5.12 -9.68
N PRO A 141 -9.07 -6.44 -9.94
CA PRO A 141 -9.49 -6.91 -11.26
C PRO A 141 -10.86 -6.36 -11.66
N LEU A 142 -11.83 -6.34 -10.73
CA LEU A 142 -13.20 -5.88 -11.00
C LEU A 142 -13.26 -4.37 -11.27
N ILE A 143 -12.50 -3.58 -10.52
CA ILE A 143 -12.39 -2.13 -10.74
C ILE A 143 -11.79 -1.86 -12.12
N TYR A 144 -10.71 -2.57 -12.50
CA TYR A 144 -10.09 -2.42 -13.81
C TYR A 144 -11.06 -2.74 -14.95
N ILE A 145 -11.72 -3.90 -14.89
CA ILE A 145 -12.69 -4.33 -15.91
C ILE A 145 -13.89 -3.40 -16.01
N SER A 146 -14.31 -2.76 -14.91
CA SER A 146 -15.45 -1.83 -14.94
C SER A 146 -15.26 -0.65 -15.90
N ARG A 147 -14.01 -0.38 -16.33
CA ARG A 147 -13.66 0.68 -17.28
C ARG A 147 -13.59 0.19 -18.73
N GLU A 148 -13.46 -1.11 -18.94
CA GLU A 148 -13.30 -1.69 -20.26
C GLU A 148 -14.61 -1.58 -21.05
N ARG A 149 -14.55 -0.83 -22.16
CA ARG A 149 -15.70 -0.68 -23.07
C ARG A 149 -15.80 -1.85 -24.05
N ASP A 150 -14.71 -2.57 -24.30
CA ASP A 150 -14.69 -3.75 -25.15
C ASP A 150 -14.85 -5.02 -24.31
N PHE A 151 -15.99 -5.69 -24.46
CA PHE A 151 -16.27 -6.95 -23.79
C PHE A 151 -15.27 -8.06 -24.15
N ARG A 152 -14.65 -8.01 -25.33
CA ARG A 152 -13.62 -9.00 -25.71
C ARG A 152 -12.34 -8.80 -24.89
N THR A 153 -11.92 -7.56 -24.70
CA THR A 153 -10.76 -7.20 -23.86
C THR A 153 -11.04 -7.58 -22.41
N ALA A 154 -12.20 -7.18 -21.87
CA ALA A 154 -12.63 -7.55 -20.52
C ALA A 154 -12.66 -9.07 -20.31
N HIS A 155 -13.24 -9.81 -21.27
CA HIS A 155 -13.27 -11.28 -21.22
C HIS A 155 -11.87 -11.88 -21.32
N SER A 156 -11.01 -11.39 -22.20
CA SER A 156 -9.62 -11.88 -22.33
C SER A 156 -8.82 -11.68 -21.05
N PHE A 157 -8.98 -10.52 -20.41
CA PHE A 157 -8.35 -10.21 -19.13
C PHE A 157 -8.84 -11.13 -18.01
N LEU A 158 -10.17 -11.27 -17.86
CA LEU A 158 -10.77 -12.20 -16.90
C LEU A 158 -10.31 -13.64 -17.15
N ALA A 159 -10.35 -14.09 -18.40
CA ALA A 159 -9.88 -15.42 -18.77
C ALA A 159 -8.43 -15.61 -18.34
N GLY A 160 -7.52 -14.69 -18.66
CA GLY A 160 -6.11 -14.76 -18.26
C GLY A 160 -5.90 -14.86 -16.74
N ILE A 161 -6.76 -14.23 -15.94
CA ILE A 161 -6.71 -14.32 -14.47
C ILE A 161 -7.24 -15.67 -13.96
N PHE A 162 -8.30 -16.20 -14.56
CA PHE A 162 -9.02 -17.38 -14.06
C PHE A 162 -8.62 -18.71 -14.71
N THR A 163 -7.88 -18.72 -15.83
CA THR A 163 -7.51 -19.97 -16.54
C THR A 163 -6.31 -20.70 -15.95
N GLU A 164 -5.45 -20.06 -15.16
CA GLU A 164 -4.19 -20.66 -14.72
C GLU A 164 -4.30 -21.55 -13.47
N ASN A 165 -5.40 -21.50 -12.70
CA ASN A 165 -5.61 -22.37 -11.53
C ASN A 165 -7.09 -22.72 -11.35
N LYS A 166 -7.39 -23.96 -10.94
CA LYS A 166 -8.78 -24.44 -10.70
C LYS A 166 -9.55 -23.70 -9.60
N THR A 167 -8.87 -22.87 -8.82
CA THR A 167 -9.40 -21.81 -7.96
C THR A 167 -8.17 -21.07 -7.46
N PRO A 168 -7.70 -20.01 -8.14
CA PRO A 168 -6.53 -19.28 -7.66
C PRO A 168 -6.86 -18.75 -6.27
N GLY A 169 -5.96 -18.92 -5.30
CA GLY A 169 -6.08 -18.20 -4.04
C GLY A 169 -6.12 -16.70 -4.31
N GLU A 170 -6.79 -15.93 -3.45
CA GLU A 170 -6.97 -14.48 -3.58
C GLU A 170 -5.72 -13.74 -4.08
N LEU A 171 -4.56 -13.94 -3.43
CA LEU A 171 -3.31 -13.29 -3.83
C LEU A 171 -2.73 -13.73 -5.18
N ALA A 172 -3.05 -14.93 -5.67
CA ALA A 172 -2.67 -15.33 -7.02
C ALA A 172 -3.44 -14.50 -8.06
N LEU A 173 -4.70 -14.14 -7.78
CA LEU A 173 -5.46 -13.21 -8.63
C LEU A 173 -4.77 -11.85 -8.68
N LEU A 174 -4.31 -11.33 -7.54
CA LEU A 174 -3.57 -10.06 -7.49
C LEU A 174 -2.25 -10.14 -8.25
N GLN A 175 -1.52 -11.25 -8.14
CA GLN A 175 -0.27 -11.45 -8.90
C GLN A 175 -0.52 -11.42 -10.41
N SER A 176 -1.53 -12.15 -10.88
CA SER A 176 -1.91 -12.14 -12.30
C SER A 176 -2.39 -10.76 -12.75
N PHE A 177 -3.18 -10.08 -11.92
CA PHE A 177 -3.60 -8.70 -12.16
C PHE A 177 -2.40 -7.77 -12.35
N ILE A 178 -1.49 -7.71 -11.38
CA ILE A 178 -0.35 -6.79 -11.40
C ILE A 178 0.57 -7.07 -12.58
N LYS A 179 0.76 -8.33 -12.97
CA LYS A 179 1.56 -8.67 -14.15
C LYS A 179 0.95 -8.11 -15.44
N ASN A 180 -0.34 -8.34 -15.68
CA ASN A 180 -1.02 -7.80 -16.86
C ASN A 180 -1.07 -6.27 -16.84
N TYR A 181 -1.32 -5.69 -15.66
CA TYR A 181 -1.38 -4.26 -15.45
C TYR A 181 -0.01 -3.57 -15.67
N ALA A 182 1.08 -4.20 -15.24
CA ALA A 182 2.43 -3.69 -15.46
C ALA A 182 2.84 -3.69 -16.95
N ASP A 183 2.22 -4.51 -17.80
CA ASP A 183 2.48 -4.47 -19.24
C ASP A 183 1.86 -3.23 -19.89
N SER A 184 0.70 -2.77 -19.40
CA SER A 184 0.02 -1.56 -19.88
C SER A 184 0.56 -0.26 -19.30
N GLU A 185 1.10 -0.27 -18.07
CA GLU A 185 1.55 0.94 -17.38
C GLU A 185 3.07 1.06 -17.28
N GLU A 186 3.63 2.05 -17.98
CA GLU A 186 5.08 2.30 -18.06
C GLU A 186 5.73 2.45 -16.69
N MET A 187 5.11 3.20 -15.78
CA MET A 187 5.61 3.38 -14.42
C MET A 187 5.73 2.05 -13.65
N PHE A 188 4.78 1.13 -13.80
CA PHE A 188 4.86 -0.18 -13.15
C PHE A 188 5.88 -1.11 -13.82
N ARG A 189 6.09 -0.93 -15.13
CA ARG A 189 7.05 -1.70 -15.91
C ARG A 189 8.49 -1.36 -15.56
N GLU A 190 8.78 -0.08 -15.36
CA GLU A 190 10.15 0.42 -15.27
C GLU A 190 10.66 0.50 -13.82
N ASN A 191 9.78 0.84 -12.88
CA ASN A 191 10.16 1.08 -11.49
C ASN A 191 10.49 -0.20 -10.69
N SER A 192 11.31 0.00 -9.66
CA SER A 192 11.68 -1.01 -8.67
C SER A 192 11.67 -0.44 -7.26
N ILE A 193 11.59 -1.35 -6.29
CA ILE A 193 11.85 -1.08 -4.89
C ILE A 193 13.20 -1.68 -4.51
N ASP A 194 14.01 -0.87 -3.83
CA ASP A 194 15.32 -1.26 -3.35
C ASP A 194 15.29 -1.36 -1.82
N PHE A 195 15.67 -2.54 -1.31
CA PHE A 195 15.85 -2.81 0.10
C PHE A 195 17.34 -2.75 0.41
N ALA A 196 17.75 -1.78 1.21
CA ALA A 196 19.12 -1.67 1.69
C ALA A 196 19.27 -2.46 2.99
N ILE A 197 20.29 -3.30 3.06
CA ILE A 197 20.73 -3.96 4.28
C ILE A 197 21.83 -3.09 4.87
N GLU A 198 21.60 -2.61 6.09
CA GLU A 198 22.57 -1.79 6.81
C GLU A 198 23.64 -2.66 7.48
N ASP A 199 24.80 -2.05 7.78
CA ASP A 199 25.93 -2.69 8.47
C ASP A 199 26.32 -4.06 7.90
N LEU A 200 26.87 -4.05 6.68
CA LEU A 200 27.30 -5.25 5.97
C LEU A 200 28.42 -6.00 6.70
N ALA A 201 29.13 -5.40 7.66
CA ALA A 201 30.14 -6.11 8.42
C ALA A 201 29.53 -7.02 9.51
N SER A 202 28.27 -6.80 9.90
CA SER A 202 27.64 -7.56 10.96
C SER A 202 27.21 -8.97 10.52
N GLU A 203 27.34 -9.93 11.44
CA GLU A 203 26.89 -11.32 11.22
C GLU A 203 25.39 -11.40 10.87
N PRO A 204 24.47 -10.69 11.56
CA PRO A 204 23.04 -10.72 11.20
C PRO A 204 22.75 -10.21 9.80
N SER A 205 23.43 -9.15 9.33
CA SER A 205 23.24 -8.60 7.98
C SER A 205 23.78 -9.53 6.90
N GLN A 206 24.95 -10.12 7.10
CA GLN A 206 25.51 -11.14 6.21
C GLN A 206 24.59 -12.37 6.12
N GLU A 207 24.03 -12.80 7.24
CA GLU A 207 23.05 -13.87 7.28
C GLU A 207 21.74 -13.47 6.56
N MET A 208 21.27 -12.23 6.71
CA MET A 208 20.10 -11.72 6.00
C MET A 208 20.30 -11.84 4.48
N ILE A 209 21.41 -11.32 3.93
CA ILE A 209 21.76 -11.42 2.51
C ILE A 209 21.75 -12.88 2.05
N ARG A 210 22.44 -13.74 2.81
CA ARG A 210 22.54 -15.18 2.51
C ARG A 210 21.16 -15.84 2.48
N GLN A 211 20.28 -15.51 3.42
CA GLN A 211 18.93 -16.06 3.46
C GLN A 211 18.07 -15.54 2.31
N TRP A 212 18.12 -14.25 1.98
CA TRP A 212 17.42 -13.71 0.81
C TRP A 212 17.79 -14.42 -0.50
N LYS A 213 19.09 -14.66 -0.71
CA LYS A 213 19.60 -15.41 -1.87
C LYS A 213 19.08 -16.85 -1.92
N ASN A 214 19.01 -17.53 -0.78
CA ASN A 214 18.64 -18.95 -0.72
C ASN A 214 17.14 -19.21 -0.65
N VAL A 215 16.39 -18.30 -0.02
CA VAL A 215 14.97 -18.43 0.33
C VAL A 215 14.09 -17.72 -0.70
N ILE A 216 14.45 -16.48 -1.10
CA ILE A 216 13.60 -15.64 -1.95
C ILE A 216 13.89 -15.83 -3.43
N ARG A 217 15.17 -15.81 -3.83
CA ARG A 217 15.57 -15.81 -5.26
C ARG A 217 15.01 -16.99 -6.07
N LYS A 218 14.72 -18.12 -5.43
CA LYS A 218 14.11 -19.29 -6.09
C LYS A 218 12.65 -19.05 -6.49
N GLU A 219 11.91 -18.31 -5.68
CA GLU A 219 10.48 -18.01 -5.88
C GLU A 219 10.26 -16.70 -6.64
N VAL A 220 11.22 -15.78 -6.55
CA VAL A 220 11.22 -14.49 -7.25
C VAL A 220 12.51 -14.38 -8.07
N PRO A 221 12.59 -15.04 -9.24
CA PRO A 221 13.84 -15.20 -9.99
C PRO A 221 14.39 -13.90 -10.57
N HIS A 222 13.54 -12.88 -10.75
CA HIS A 222 13.91 -11.56 -11.27
C HIS A 222 14.43 -10.60 -10.20
N LEU A 223 14.47 -11.03 -8.93
CA LEU A 223 15.06 -10.26 -7.84
C LEU A 223 16.57 -10.15 -8.04
N ILE A 224 17.11 -8.93 -8.00
CA ILE A 224 18.54 -8.66 -8.08
C ILE A 224 19.05 -8.49 -6.65
N ILE A 225 20.16 -9.16 -6.32
CA ILE A 225 20.82 -9.03 -5.01
C ILE A 225 22.26 -8.62 -5.30
N ASP A 226 22.60 -7.39 -4.93
CA ASP A 226 23.96 -6.87 -4.90
C ASP A 226 24.53 -7.10 -3.49
N GLU A 227 25.41 -8.09 -3.37
CA GLU A 227 25.99 -8.49 -2.07
C GLU A 227 27.03 -7.48 -1.58
N ASP A 228 27.70 -6.77 -2.50
CA ASP A 228 28.75 -5.80 -2.18
C ASP A 228 28.15 -4.48 -1.67
N LEU A 229 27.03 -4.06 -2.28
CA LEU A 229 26.27 -2.89 -1.85
C LEU A 229 25.21 -3.21 -0.78
N GLY A 230 24.90 -4.49 -0.57
CA GLY A 230 23.82 -4.92 0.33
C GLY A 230 22.44 -4.47 -0.14
N VAL A 231 22.24 -4.36 -1.45
CA VAL A 231 20.99 -3.88 -2.04
C VAL A 231 20.24 -5.03 -2.68
N ILE A 232 18.96 -5.15 -2.34
CA ILE A 232 18.04 -6.09 -2.96
C ILE A 232 17.03 -5.29 -3.77
N THR A 233 17.02 -5.48 -5.08
CA THR A 233 16.13 -4.78 -6.00
C THR A 233 15.02 -5.71 -6.48
N CYS A 234 13.78 -5.27 -6.33
CA CYS A 234 12.57 -5.95 -6.79
C CYS A 234 11.79 -5.06 -7.74
N LYS A 235 11.45 -5.55 -8.94
CA LYS A 235 10.59 -4.80 -9.87
C LYS A 235 9.17 -4.71 -9.33
N PHE A 236 8.47 -3.62 -9.61
CA PHE A 236 7.10 -3.40 -9.12
C PHE A 236 6.15 -4.55 -9.48
N LYS A 237 6.28 -5.10 -10.69
CA LYS A 237 5.50 -6.25 -11.15
C LYS A 237 5.70 -7.53 -10.33
N ASP A 238 6.84 -7.65 -9.65
CA ASP A 238 7.23 -8.82 -8.85
C ASP A 238 6.96 -8.61 -7.34
N ALA A 239 6.54 -7.41 -6.92
CA ALA A 239 6.37 -7.06 -5.52
C ALA A 239 5.34 -7.94 -4.80
N VAL A 240 4.22 -8.29 -5.44
CA VAL A 240 3.22 -9.20 -4.83
C VAL A 240 3.80 -10.60 -4.63
N SER A 241 4.56 -11.11 -5.61
CA SER A 241 5.27 -12.39 -5.47
C SER A 241 6.28 -12.35 -4.33
N LEU A 242 6.99 -11.24 -4.17
CA LEU A 242 7.89 -11.02 -3.04
C LEU A 242 7.16 -11.04 -1.70
N ILE A 243 6.06 -10.28 -1.55
CA ILE A 243 5.26 -10.20 -0.32
C ILE A 243 4.74 -11.59 0.09
N VAL A 244 4.16 -12.31 -0.87
CA VAL A 244 3.65 -13.68 -0.64
C VAL A 244 4.79 -14.62 -0.24
N THR A 245 5.94 -14.50 -0.89
CA THR A 245 7.12 -15.32 -0.58
C THR A 245 7.62 -15.02 0.83
N ILE A 246 7.83 -13.76 1.19
CA ILE A 246 8.27 -13.37 2.55
C ILE A 246 7.31 -13.93 3.60
N ARG A 247 6.00 -13.73 3.43
CA ARG A 247 4.98 -14.24 4.34
C ARG A 247 5.06 -15.75 4.50
N ASN A 248 5.12 -16.48 3.39
CA ASN A 248 5.15 -17.94 3.43
C ASN A 248 6.45 -18.46 4.06
N ARG A 249 7.59 -17.86 3.73
CA ARG A 249 8.91 -18.30 4.19
C ARG A 249 9.22 -17.89 5.63
N CYS A 250 8.50 -16.91 6.19
CA CYS A 250 8.61 -16.55 7.61
C CYS A 250 7.61 -17.30 8.50
N TYR A 251 6.37 -17.52 8.03
CA TYR A 251 5.27 -17.96 8.89
C TYR A 251 4.65 -19.31 8.51
N HIS A 252 4.86 -19.78 7.28
CA HIS A 252 4.35 -21.07 6.81
C HIS A 252 5.50 -22.05 6.74
N ASN A 253 5.89 -22.55 7.92
CA ASN A 253 7.01 -23.44 8.12
C ASN A 253 6.73 -24.86 7.58
N LYS A 254 6.48 -24.97 6.27
CA LYS A 254 6.35 -26.23 5.56
C LYS A 254 7.73 -26.89 5.55
N SER A 255 7.83 -28.11 6.08
CA SER A 255 9.09 -28.84 6.24
C SER A 255 9.80 -29.20 4.91
N ALA A 256 9.10 -29.14 3.78
CA ALA A 256 9.64 -29.42 2.45
C ALA A 256 10.38 -28.24 1.78
N HIS A 257 10.58 -27.15 2.51
CA HIS A 257 10.81 -25.83 1.94
C HIS A 257 11.87 -25.07 2.75
N VAL A 258 12.79 -24.39 2.07
CA VAL A 258 13.78 -23.53 2.73
C VAL A 258 13.03 -22.30 3.25
N ASN A 259 13.14 -22.02 4.55
CA ASN A 259 12.47 -20.92 5.24
C ASN A 259 13.50 -19.97 5.84
N PHE A 260 13.09 -18.77 6.22
CA PHE A 260 13.97 -17.89 6.97
C PHE A 260 14.27 -18.50 8.33
N ASN A 261 15.55 -18.54 8.70
CA ASN A 261 15.97 -18.81 10.07
C ASN A 261 15.95 -17.50 10.84
N LEU A 262 14.77 -17.17 11.39
CA LEU A 262 14.53 -15.94 12.12
C LEU A 262 15.48 -15.77 13.32
N THR A 263 15.87 -16.86 13.98
CA THR A 263 16.80 -16.80 15.12
C THR A 263 18.15 -16.21 14.73
N LYS A 264 18.65 -16.51 13.52
CA LYS A 264 19.96 -16.01 13.07
C LYS A 264 19.94 -14.57 12.55
N ILE A 265 18.76 -14.02 12.27
CA ILE A 265 18.59 -12.63 11.79
C ILE A 265 17.93 -11.73 12.83
N GLY A 266 17.89 -12.15 14.11
CA GLY A 266 17.35 -11.32 15.20
C GLY A 266 15.82 -11.27 15.29
N GLY A 267 15.13 -12.26 14.73
CA GLY A 267 13.67 -12.35 14.68
C GLY A 267 13.09 -11.90 13.33
N SER A 268 11.76 -11.80 13.23
CA SER A 268 11.11 -11.24 12.03
C SER A 268 11.25 -9.73 11.93
N GLU A 269 11.45 -9.06 13.07
CA GLU A 269 11.38 -7.61 13.13
C GLU A 269 12.44 -6.90 12.26
N PRO A 270 13.74 -7.28 12.27
CA PRO A 270 14.73 -6.66 11.39
C PRO A 270 14.40 -6.82 9.89
N LEU A 271 13.87 -7.99 9.51
CA LEU A 271 13.43 -8.24 8.13
C LEU A 271 12.29 -7.30 7.74
N PHE A 272 11.26 -7.17 8.59
CA PHE A 272 10.10 -6.33 8.28
C PHE A 272 10.39 -4.85 8.37
N LYS A 273 11.29 -4.40 9.26
CA LYS A 273 11.76 -3.01 9.29
C LYS A 273 12.41 -2.60 7.96
N MET A 274 13.21 -3.51 7.39
CA MET A 274 13.84 -3.28 6.08
C MET A 274 12.81 -3.19 4.95
N VAL A 275 11.81 -4.08 4.91
CA VAL A 275 10.88 -4.13 3.76
C VAL A 275 9.70 -3.18 3.86
N MET A 276 9.16 -2.92 5.05
CA MET A 276 7.87 -2.26 5.21
C MET A 276 7.80 -0.85 4.60
N PRO A 277 8.78 0.05 4.79
CA PRO A 277 8.73 1.38 4.17
C PRO A 277 8.65 1.31 2.64
N LYS A 278 9.38 0.37 2.04
CA LYS A 278 9.43 0.17 0.58
C LYS A 278 8.17 -0.51 0.05
N LEU A 279 7.60 -1.43 0.82
CA LEU A 279 6.31 -2.05 0.48
C LEU A 279 5.16 -1.06 0.61
N MET A 280 5.18 -0.16 1.61
CA MET A 280 4.21 0.94 1.74
C MET A 280 4.34 1.93 0.58
N TYR A 281 5.56 2.23 0.14
CA TYR A 281 5.78 3.04 -1.07
C TYR A 281 5.14 2.40 -2.30
N TRP A 282 5.51 1.15 -2.60
CA TRP A 282 4.92 0.40 -3.73
C TRP A 282 3.39 0.32 -3.62
N PHE A 283 2.86 0.02 -2.44
CA PHE A 283 1.43 -0.04 -2.18
C PHE A 283 0.73 1.30 -2.44
N SER A 284 1.37 2.40 -2.04
CA SER A 284 0.79 3.73 -2.20
C SER A 284 0.65 4.11 -3.66
N TYR A 285 1.65 3.80 -4.49
CA TYR A 285 1.54 3.96 -5.94
C TYR A 285 0.40 3.15 -6.52
N LEU A 286 0.33 1.87 -6.15
CA LEU A 286 -0.74 0.99 -6.60
C LEU A 286 -2.12 1.54 -6.21
N PHE A 287 -2.27 2.01 -4.97
CA PHE A 287 -3.54 2.51 -4.46
C PHE A 287 -3.96 3.84 -5.09
N ILE A 288 -3.02 4.77 -5.35
CA ILE A 288 -3.32 6.03 -6.05
C ILE A 288 -3.91 5.74 -7.42
N ASP A 289 -3.32 4.83 -8.17
CA ASP A 289 -3.77 4.60 -9.53
C ASP A 289 -5.20 4.02 -9.53
N PHE A 290 -5.49 3.10 -8.62
CA PHE A 290 -6.86 2.65 -8.37
C PHE A 290 -7.81 3.78 -7.94
N ALA A 291 -7.32 4.73 -7.13
CA ALA A 291 -8.11 5.85 -6.67
C ALA A 291 -8.42 6.84 -7.80
N LYS A 292 -7.41 7.20 -8.61
CA LYS A 292 -7.56 7.99 -9.83
C LYS A 292 -8.65 7.40 -10.72
N TRP A 293 -8.62 6.09 -10.94
CA TRP A 293 -9.60 5.42 -11.80
C TRP A 293 -11.05 5.61 -11.36
N GLN A 294 -11.33 5.51 -10.06
CA GLN A 294 -12.68 5.70 -9.55
C GLN A 294 -13.10 7.17 -9.54
N ILE A 295 -12.17 8.07 -9.22
CA ILE A 295 -12.42 9.51 -9.21
C ILE A 295 -12.72 10.01 -10.63
N THR A 296 -11.91 9.64 -11.62
CA THR A 296 -12.13 10.01 -13.03
C THR A 296 -13.39 9.36 -13.61
N ALA A 297 -13.78 8.16 -13.14
CA ALA A 297 -15.02 7.53 -13.58
C ALA A 297 -16.26 8.34 -13.15
N ALA A 298 -16.20 9.05 -12.02
CA ALA A 298 -17.28 9.90 -11.53
C ALA A 298 -17.38 11.27 -12.22
N GLN A 299 -16.38 11.65 -13.03
CA GLN A 299 -16.42 12.86 -13.86
C GLN A 299 -17.23 12.68 -15.17
N ARG A 300 -17.63 11.45 -15.50
CA ARG A 300 -18.36 11.10 -16.74
C ARG A 300 -19.86 10.98 -16.50
#